data_AF-K9UXT1-F1
#
_entry.id   AF-K9UXT1-F1
#
_cell.length_a   1.000
_cell.length_b   1.000
_cell.length_c   1.000
_cell.angle_alpha   90.00
_cell.angle_beta   90.00
_cell.angle_gamma   90.00
#
_symmetry.space_group_name_H-M   'P 1'
#
loop_
_entity.id
_entity.type
_entity.pdbx_description
1 polymer ?
#
loop_
_entity_poly.entity_id
_entity_poly.type
_entity_poly.pdbx_seq_one_letter_code
_entity_poly.pdbx_strand_id
1 'polypeptide(L)'
;MNIKLPRYRQTILAAFCLGILGVFAGCYQVSISYEPDPNDSSSVSSVEVPIVSEKDVVSSSPNQVVNPAKLLTYKIDVGNSQVGVGTLRMSNQTNQAVRLALLSRGSEQKATATEQSKVTNVPAHWDFAPQEGSERGLLLSLPQGSLKLGKGDILVAFAQDGSRRYWGPYVVGETPVPAWNSQRKEWWLILDQEVK
;
A
#
# COMPACT_ATOMS: atom_id res chain seq x y z
N MET A 1 67.17 4.63 7.19
CA MET A 1 66.74 5.50 6.06
C MET A 1 65.44 6.17 6.48
N ASN A 2 65.48 7.47 6.78
CA ASN A 2 64.39 8.19 7.45
C ASN A 2 63.58 8.96 6.37
N ILE A 3 62.35 8.53 6.08
CA ILE A 3 61.53 9.12 5.01
C ILE A 3 60.75 10.31 5.59
N LYS A 4 61.14 11.53 5.22
CA LYS A 4 60.39 12.75 5.55
C LYS A 4 59.14 12.80 4.67
N LEU A 5 57.96 12.65 5.26
CA LEU A 5 56.69 12.89 4.55
C LEU A 5 56.52 14.39 4.28
N PRO A 6 56.13 14.79 3.05
CA PRO A 6 56.01 16.20 2.68
C PRO A 6 54.80 16.85 3.36
N ARG A 7 54.99 18.09 3.82
CA ARG A 7 54.02 18.94 4.55
C ARG A 7 52.71 19.27 3.79
N TYR A 8 52.49 18.70 2.61
CA TYR A 8 51.42 19.07 1.68
C TYR A 8 50.13 18.22 1.84
N ARG A 9 50.13 17.19 2.70
CA ARG A 9 48.93 16.36 2.91
C ARG A 9 47.78 17.14 3.55
N GLN A 10 48.09 18.03 4.49
CA GLN A 10 47.07 18.81 5.20
C GLN A 10 46.45 19.87 4.29
N THR A 11 47.24 20.47 3.39
CA THR A 11 46.75 21.47 2.42
C THR A 11 45.90 20.82 1.33
N ILE A 12 46.26 19.62 0.85
CA ILE A 12 45.43 18.86 -0.11
C ILE A 12 44.09 18.47 0.51
N LEU A 13 44.09 17.99 1.77
CA LEU A 13 42.86 17.60 2.46
C LEU A 13 41.94 18.80 2.70
N ALA A 14 42.51 19.94 3.12
CA ALA A 14 41.74 21.17 3.30
C ALA A 14 41.12 21.68 1.99
N ALA A 15 41.87 21.66 0.88
CA ALA A 15 41.36 22.06 -0.43
C ALA A 15 40.22 21.15 -0.90
N PHE A 16 40.33 19.84 -0.65
CA PHE A 16 39.29 18.88 -1.00
C PHE A 16 38.00 19.09 -0.18
N CYS A 17 38.12 19.34 1.12
CA CYS A 17 36.96 19.65 1.98
C CYS A 17 36.27 20.96 1.57
N LEU A 18 37.02 22.02 1.24
CA LEU A 18 36.45 23.27 0.75
C LEU A 18 35.77 23.10 -0.61
N GLY A 19 36.33 22.29 -1.51
CA GLY A 19 35.73 21.98 -2.81
C GLY A 19 34.38 21.27 -2.67
N ILE A 20 34.28 20.27 -1.78
CA ILE A 20 33.02 19.54 -1.53
C ILE A 20 31.94 20.48 -0.97
N LEU A 21 32.28 21.35 -0.01
CA LEU A 21 31.32 22.32 0.54
C LEU A 21 30.79 23.29 -0.53
N GLY A 22 31.62 23.72 -1.48
CA GLY A 22 31.19 24.58 -2.58
C GLY A 22 30.18 23.92 -3.53
N VAL A 23 30.32 22.63 -3.79
CA VAL A 23 29.40 21.87 -4.65
C VAL A 23 28.01 21.76 -4.01
N PHE A 24 27.93 21.50 -2.70
CA PHE A 24 26.64 21.41 -2.01
C PHE A 24 25.88 22.76 -1.94
N ALA A 25 26.58 23.89 -1.92
CA ALA A 25 25.95 25.21 -1.90
C ALA A 25 25.35 25.61 -3.27
N GLY A 26 25.85 25.04 -4.38
CA GLY A 26 25.44 25.40 -5.75
C GLY A 26 24.20 24.67 -6.29
N CYS A 27 23.73 23.61 -5.64
CA CYS A 27 22.65 22.76 -6.17
C CYS A 27 21.23 23.12 -5.69
N TYR A 28 21.06 24.23 -4.95
CA TYR A 28 19.79 24.56 -4.28
C TYR A 28 18.77 25.37 -5.10
N GLN A 29 18.88 25.43 -6.44
CA GLN A 29 17.83 26.00 -7.29
C GLN A 29 17.29 25.00 -8.28
N VAL A 30 16.40 24.13 -7.80
CA VAL A 30 15.47 23.37 -8.65
C VAL A 30 14.17 24.16 -8.70
N SER A 31 13.90 24.84 -9.81
CA SER A 31 12.62 25.48 -10.09
C SER A 31 11.83 24.61 -11.04
N ILE A 32 10.66 24.11 -10.61
CA ILE A 32 9.75 23.35 -11.45
C ILE A 32 8.74 24.34 -12.04
N SER A 33 8.78 24.52 -13.35
CA SER A 33 7.78 25.30 -14.10
C SER A 33 6.74 24.35 -14.67
N TYR A 34 5.46 24.66 -14.45
CA TYR A 34 4.34 23.93 -15.05
C TYR A 34 3.83 24.73 -16.24
N GLU A 35 3.81 24.11 -17.41
CA GLU A 35 3.15 24.62 -18.62
C GLU A 35 1.68 24.16 -18.59
N PRO A 36 0.68 25.05 -18.59
CA PRO A 36 -0.71 24.64 -18.71
C PRO A 36 -1.04 24.35 -20.18
N ASP A 37 -1.46 23.12 -20.49
CA ASP A 37 -2.01 22.77 -21.80
C ASP A 37 -3.25 23.63 -22.10
N PRO A 38 -3.27 24.44 -23.17
CA PRO A 38 -4.43 25.23 -23.55
C PRO A 38 -5.29 24.42 -24.50
N ASN A 39 -5.95 23.36 -24.01
CA ASN A 39 -6.97 22.72 -24.83
C ASN A 39 -8.06 22.06 -24.01
N ASP A 40 -8.80 22.87 -23.24
CA ASP A 40 -10.19 22.57 -22.92
C ASP A 40 -11.00 23.86 -22.97
N SER A 41 -11.35 24.26 -24.20
CA SER A 41 -12.41 25.22 -24.46
C SER A 41 -13.39 24.63 -25.49
N SER A 42 -14.56 24.28 -24.94
CA SER A 42 -15.89 24.54 -25.52
C SER A 42 -16.42 23.62 -26.62
N SER A 43 -17.55 22.97 -26.32
CA SER A 43 -18.87 23.09 -27.02
C SER A 43 -19.84 22.07 -26.41
N VAL A 44 -20.76 22.45 -25.50
CA VAL A 44 -22.17 22.85 -25.75
C VAL A 44 -22.94 21.87 -26.62
N SER A 45 -23.87 21.11 -26.02
CA SER A 45 -25.26 21.01 -26.52
C SER A 45 -26.20 20.55 -25.42
N SER A 46 -27.19 21.39 -25.13
CA SER A 46 -28.34 21.16 -24.27
C SER A 46 -29.39 20.25 -24.94
N VAL A 47 -30.50 20.05 -24.21
CA VAL A 47 -31.84 19.52 -24.59
C VAL A 47 -32.00 18.02 -24.27
N GLU A 48 -33.02 17.51 -23.59
CA GLU A 48 -34.18 18.00 -22.82
C GLU A 48 -34.83 16.73 -22.21
N VAL A 49 -35.35 16.82 -20.99
CA VAL A 49 -36.08 15.73 -20.30
C VAL A 49 -37.53 15.73 -20.81
N PRO A 50 -38.24 14.58 -20.81
CA PRO A 50 -39.40 14.56 -19.92
C PRO A 50 -39.64 13.24 -19.15
N ILE A 51 -40.18 13.46 -17.96
CA ILE A 51 -40.67 12.60 -16.89
C ILE A 51 -41.91 11.77 -17.30
N VAL A 52 -42.03 10.50 -16.86
CA VAL A 52 -43.30 9.88 -16.37
C VAL A 52 -43.02 8.77 -15.34
N SER A 53 -43.79 8.81 -14.24
CA SER A 53 -43.94 7.91 -13.07
C SER A 53 -44.25 6.42 -13.40
N GLU A 54 -44.33 5.41 -12.51
CA GLU A 54 -44.79 5.33 -11.11
C GLU A 54 -44.58 3.88 -10.55
N LYS A 55 -44.67 3.73 -9.22
CA LYS A 55 -44.99 2.53 -8.39
C LYS A 55 -43.88 1.70 -7.72
N ASP A 56 -43.68 2.06 -6.44
CA ASP A 56 -43.78 1.22 -5.24
C ASP A 56 -43.56 -0.29 -5.35
N VAL A 57 -42.58 -0.83 -4.60
CA VAL A 57 -42.84 -1.80 -3.50
C VAL A 57 -41.71 -1.73 -2.45
N VAL A 58 -42.12 -1.32 -1.25
CA VAL A 58 -41.61 -1.59 0.12
C VAL A 58 -40.51 -2.65 0.25
N SER A 59 -39.39 -2.28 0.88
CA SER A 59 -38.51 -3.24 1.57
C SER A 59 -38.17 -2.73 2.97
N SER A 60 -38.67 -3.44 3.97
CA SER A 60 -38.38 -3.26 5.38
C SER A 60 -37.03 -3.87 5.73
N SER A 61 -36.13 -3.10 6.36
CA SER A 61 -35.03 -3.64 7.15
C SER A 61 -34.78 -2.77 8.38
N PRO A 62 -34.50 -3.37 9.55
CA PRO A 62 -34.50 -2.66 10.82
C PRO A 62 -33.22 -1.87 11.02
N ASN A 63 -33.40 -0.60 11.41
CA ASN A 63 -32.36 0.29 11.93
C ASN A 63 -31.52 -0.41 13.01
N GLN A 64 -30.20 -0.50 12.80
CA GLN A 64 -29.24 -0.46 13.89
C GLN A 64 -28.27 0.68 13.63
N VAL A 65 -28.48 1.75 14.40
CA VAL A 65 -27.58 2.89 14.53
C VAL A 65 -26.33 2.41 15.26
N VAL A 66 -25.16 2.46 14.62
CA VAL A 66 -23.88 2.28 15.32
C VAL A 66 -23.06 3.56 15.14
N ASN A 67 -22.88 4.27 16.25
CA ASN A 67 -22.06 5.49 16.36
C ASN A 67 -20.60 5.26 15.93
N PRO A 68 -19.94 6.24 15.29
CA PRO A 68 -18.59 6.13 14.72
C PRO A 68 -17.43 6.17 15.75
N ALA A 69 -17.67 5.87 17.03
CA ALA A 69 -16.65 5.97 18.08
C ALA A 69 -15.93 4.64 18.40
N LYS A 70 -16.04 3.62 17.54
CA LYS A 70 -15.49 2.27 17.79
C LYS A 70 -14.39 1.88 16.80
N LEU A 71 -13.47 2.79 16.50
CA LEU A 71 -12.18 2.45 15.90
C LEU A 71 -11.12 2.72 16.97
N LEU A 72 -10.27 1.72 17.24
CA LEU A 72 -9.16 1.65 18.22
C LEU A 72 -9.32 0.72 19.44
N THR A 73 -10.27 -0.21 19.45
CA THR A 73 -10.16 -1.40 20.33
C THR A 73 -10.67 -2.62 19.59
N TYR A 74 -9.83 -3.18 18.71
CA TYR A 74 -10.03 -4.55 18.30
C TYR A 74 -9.65 -5.42 19.50
N LYS A 75 -10.64 -6.04 20.14
CA LYS A 75 -10.39 -7.10 21.13
C LYS A 75 -9.79 -8.26 20.35
N ILE A 76 -8.52 -8.55 20.61
CA ILE A 76 -7.88 -9.78 20.15
C ILE A 76 -8.58 -10.92 20.86
N ASP A 77 -9.52 -11.59 20.19
CA ASP A 77 -9.99 -12.89 20.66
C ASP A 77 -8.82 -13.86 20.49
N VAL A 78 -8.10 -14.11 21.58
CA VAL A 78 -7.12 -15.19 21.71
C VAL A 78 -7.89 -16.51 21.82
N GLY A 79 -8.66 -16.82 20.78
CA GLY A 79 -9.54 -17.97 20.70
C GLY A 79 -9.42 -18.56 19.31
N ASN A 80 -8.56 -19.58 19.18
CA ASN A 80 -8.35 -20.42 18.01
C ASN A 80 -7.29 -19.94 16.97
N SER A 81 -6.03 -19.86 17.41
CA SER A 81 -4.86 -19.48 16.60
C SER A 81 -4.27 -20.65 15.77
N GLN A 82 -5.05 -21.26 14.88
CA GLN A 82 -4.50 -21.98 13.72
C GLN A 82 -4.73 -21.13 12.46
N VAL A 83 -4.20 -19.91 12.50
CA VAL A 83 -4.17 -19.02 11.35
C VAL A 83 -3.07 -19.53 10.40
N GLY A 84 -3.47 -20.05 9.24
CA GLY A 84 -2.56 -20.72 8.31
C GLY A 84 -1.68 -19.76 7.51
N VAL A 85 -0.57 -20.28 7.00
CA VAL A 85 0.27 -19.59 6.00
C VAL A 85 -0.26 -19.90 4.61
N GLY A 86 -0.49 -18.88 3.79
CA GLY A 86 -1.18 -19.04 2.51
C GLY A 86 -0.89 -17.96 1.48
N THR A 87 -1.37 -18.15 0.24
CA THR A 87 -1.27 -17.15 -0.82
C THR A 87 -2.25 -16.00 -0.60
N LEU A 88 -1.97 -14.81 -1.15
CA LEU A 88 -2.90 -13.68 -1.08
C LEU A 88 -3.77 -13.62 -2.33
N ARG A 89 -5.07 -13.51 -2.15
CA ARG A 89 -6.05 -13.14 -3.17
C ARG A 89 -6.61 -11.76 -2.85
N MET A 90 -6.55 -10.86 -3.81
CA MET A 90 -6.97 -9.47 -3.67
C MET A 90 -8.05 -9.10 -4.70
N SER A 91 -9.12 -8.44 -4.27
CA SER A 91 -10.13 -7.83 -5.12
C SER A 91 -10.25 -6.33 -4.84
N ASN A 92 -10.03 -5.50 -5.86
CA ASN A 92 -10.32 -4.07 -5.80
C ASN A 92 -11.75 -3.86 -6.29
N GLN A 93 -12.72 -3.74 -5.38
CA GLN A 93 -14.11 -3.37 -5.71
C GLN A 93 -14.33 -1.85 -5.58
N THR A 94 -13.26 -1.08 -5.43
CA THR A 94 -13.34 0.37 -5.37
C THR A 94 -13.37 0.97 -6.78
N ASN A 95 -13.90 2.18 -6.89
CA ASN A 95 -13.84 2.99 -8.10
C ASN A 95 -12.52 3.75 -8.25
N GLN A 96 -11.49 3.40 -7.47
CA GLN A 96 -10.19 4.03 -7.48
C GLN A 96 -9.11 3.05 -7.92
N ALA A 97 -8.10 3.55 -8.64
CA ALA A 97 -6.87 2.83 -8.82
C ALA A 97 -6.13 2.77 -7.48
N VAL A 98 -5.70 1.59 -7.05
CA VAL A 98 -5.10 1.39 -5.73
C VAL A 98 -3.77 0.66 -5.84
N ARG A 99 -2.80 1.09 -5.02
CA ARG A 99 -1.56 0.37 -4.77
C ARG A 99 -1.69 -0.39 -3.46
N LEU A 100 -1.61 -1.71 -3.51
CA LEU A 100 -1.47 -2.56 -2.34
C LEU A 100 0.01 -2.77 -2.05
N ALA A 101 0.46 -2.40 -0.85
CA ALA A 101 1.80 -2.65 -0.35
C ALA A 101 1.78 -3.72 0.75
N LEU A 102 2.80 -4.58 0.72
CA LEU A 102 3.06 -5.62 1.71
C LEU A 102 4.37 -5.31 2.45
N LEU A 103 4.28 -5.34 3.77
CA LEU A 103 5.40 -5.44 4.67
C LEU A 103 5.38 -6.85 5.30
N SER A 104 6.32 -7.71 4.88
CA SER A 104 6.46 -9.02 5.51
C SER A 104 7.18 -8.88 6.84
N ARG A 105 6.53 -9.34 7.90
CA ARG A 105 7.12 -9.43 9.23
C ARG A 105 7.49 -10.89 9.42
N GLY A 106 8.48 -11.34 8.65
CA GLY A 106 9.06 -12.67 8.82
C GLY A 106 9.28 -12.91 10.31
N SER A 107 8.75 -14.02 10.83
CA SER A 107 8.77 -14.34 12.26
C SER A 107 10.12 -13.97 12.88
N GLU A 108 10.15 -12.98 13.77
CA GLU A 108 11.36 -12.48 14.46
C GLU A 108 11.95 -13.51 15.45
N GLN A 109 11.78 -14.80 15.18
CA GLN A 109 12.29 -15.93 15.96
C GLN A 109 12.96 -16.95 15.03
N LYS A 110 14.10 -16.57 14.43
CA LYS A 110 15.20 -17.53 14.16
C LYS A 110 16.53 -16.79 14.02
N ALA A 111 17.05 -16.34 15.16
CA ALA A 111 18.43 -15.87 15.29
C ALA A 111 19.40 -17.07 15.20
N THR A 112 19.57 -17.61 13.98
CA THR A 112 20.74 -18.39 13.53
C THR A 112 20.77 -18.33 12.00
N ALA A 113 21.06 -17.16 11.45
CA ALA A 113 21.10 -16.94 10.01
C ALA A 113 22.54 -17.02 9.49
N THR A 114 22.86 -18.10 8.78
CA THR A 114 23.87 -18.09 7.73
C THR A 114 23.47 -17.07 6.66
N GLU A 115 24.43 -16.40 6.04
CA GLU A 115 24.27 -15.18 5.21
C GLU A 115 23.26 -15.27 4.03
N GLN A 116 22.79 -16.47 3.68
CA GLN A 116 21.80 -16.70 2.62
C GLN A 116 20.32 -16.44 3.00
N SER A 117 19.96 -16.21 4.27
CA SER A 117 18.55 -15.95 4.66
C SER A 117 18.14 -14.46 4.70
N LYS A 118 19.04 -13.53 4.34
CA LYS A 118 18.82 -12.08 4.39
C LYS A 118 18.08 -11.53 3.14
N VAL A 119 17.10 -12.27 2.61
CA VAL A 119 16.35 -11.90 1.39
C VAL A 119 14.82 -11.94 1.62
N THR A 120 14.35 -12.03 2.86
CA THR A 120 12.91 -12.23 3.13
C THR A 120 12.14 -10.95 3.47
N ASN A 121 12.80 -9.79 3.58
CA ASN A 121 12.14 -8.52 3.89
C ASN A 121 12.11 -7.61 2.65
N VAL A 122 11.61 -8.15 1.52
CA VAL A 122 11.44 -7.36 0.30
C VAL A 122 10.05 -6.71 0.37
N PRO A 123 9.97 -5.37 0.50
CA PRO A 123 8.69 -4.68 0.35
C PRO A 123 8.16 -4.95 -1.05
N ALA A 124 6.95 -5.47 -1.13
CA ALA A 124 6.28 -5.78 -2.40
C ALA A 124 5.06 -4.88 -2.56
N HIS A 125 4.74 -4.51 -3.79
CA HIS A 125 3.50 -3.82 -4.08
C HIS A 125 2.89 -4.30 -5.39
N TRP A 126 1.58 -4.15 -5.49
CA TRP A 126 0.78 -4.44 -6.67
C TRP A 126 -0.15 -3.28 -6.92
N ASP A 127 -0.34 -2.95 -8.19
CA ASP A 127 -1.23 -1.90 -8.62
C ASP A 127 -2.48 -2.53 -9.22
N PHE A 128 -3.63 -1.96 -8.87
CA PHE A 128 -4.92 -2.42 -9.33
C PHE A 128 -5.66 -1.25 -9.98
N ALA A 129 -6.20 -1.46 -11.17
CA ALA A 129 -7.19 -0.58 -11.77
C ALA A 129 -8.48 -0.59 -10.95
N PRO A 130 -9.36 0.43 -11.09
CA PRO A 130 -10.70 0.38 -10.54
C PRO A 130 -11.41 -0.92 -10.93
N GLN A 131 -12.11 -1.55 -9.98
CA GLN A 131 -12.85 -2.81 -10.19
C GLN A 131 -11.99 -4.03 -10.59
N GLU A 132 -10.66 -3.96 -10.51
CA GLU A 132 -9.81 -5.09 -10.89
C GLU A 132 -9.92 -6.28 -9.92
N GLY A 133 -10.08 -7.48 -10.47
CA GLY A 133 -10.29 -8.71 -9.70
C GLY A 133 -11.73 -8.90 -9.21
N SER A 134 -12.51 -7.83 -8.96
CA SER A 134 -13.94 -7.80 -8.60
C SER A 134 -14.46 -9.10 -7.93
N GLU A 135 -15.39 -9.84 -8.52
CA GLU A 135 -16.02 -11.02 -7.90
C GLU A 135 -15.04 -12.17 -7.57
N ARG A 136 -13.96 -12.34 -8.35
CA ARG A 136 -13.09 -13.52 -8.27
C ARG A 136 -11.78 -13.28 -7.52
N GLY A 137 -11.37 -12.02 -7.39
CA GLY A 137 -10.06 -11.59 -6.95
C GLY A 137 -8.90 -12.10 -7.83
N LEU A 138 -7.75 -11.48 -7.70
CA LEU A 138 -6.50 -11.87 -8.31
C LEU A 138 -5.59 -12.54 -7.28
N LEU A 139 -5.00 -13.68 -7.65
CA LEU A 139 -4.01 -14.35 -6.82
C LEU A 139 -2.65 -13.67 -7.03
N LEU A 140 -2.08 -13.12 -5.96
CA LEU A 140 -0.84 -12.34 -6.04
C LEU A 140 0.39 -13.22 -5.85
N SER A 141 1.45 -12.86 -6.56
CA SER A 141 2.75 -13.52 -6.53
C SER A 141 3.87 -12.48 -6.53
N LEU A 142 5.06 -12.91 -6.17
CA LEU A 142 6.28 -12.12 -6.26
C LEU A 142 7.00 -12.43 -7.57
N PRO A 143 7.83 -11.52 -8.10
CA PRO A 143 8.61 -11.78 -9.31
C PRO A 143 9.50 -13.03 -9.19
N GLN A 144 10.00 -13.31 -7.99
CA GLN A 144 10.90 -14.43 -7.70
C GLN A 144 10.16 -15.69 -7.21
N GLY A 145 8.82 -15.72 -7.18
CA GLY A 145 8.06 -16.91 -6.81
C GLY A 145 6.72 -16.67 -6.13
N SER A 146 6.21 -17.70 -5.44
CA SER A 146 4.90 -17.61 -4.78
C SER A 146 4.94 -16.70 -3.56
N LEU A 147 3.99 -15.79 -3.45
CA LEU A 147 3.74 -15.02 -2.23
C LEU A 147 3.12 -15.92 -1.16
N LYS A 148 3.67 -15.91 0.06
CA LYS A 148 3.11 -16.58 1.23
C LYS A 148 2.99 -15.59 2.37
N LEU A 149 1.76 -15.36 2.83
CA LEU A 149 1.44 -14.55 3.99
C LEU A 149 1.23 -15.43 5.21
N GLY A 150 1.82 -15.01 6.33
CA GLY A 150 1.63 -15.57 7.65
C GLY A 150 1.05 -14.55 8.62
N LYS A 151 0.68 -15.04 9.82
CA LYS A 151 0.21 -14.18 10.90
C LYS A 151 1.23 -13.06 11.19
N GLY A 152 0.76 -11.83 11.30
CA GLY A 152 1.57 -10.66 11.62
C GLY A 152 2.11 -9.90 10.40
N ASP A 153 2.06 -10.47 9.19
CA ASP A 153 2.34 -9.71 7.97
C ASP A 153 1.34 -8.56 7.80
N ILE A 154 1.80 -7.44 7.24
CA ILE A 154 1.00 -6.20 7.17
C ILE A 154 0.72 -5.84 5.71
N LEU A 155 -0.55 -5.61 5.41
CA LEU A 155 -1.04 -5.11 4.13
C LEU A 155 -1.61 -3.70 4.30
N VAL A 156 -1.26 -2.81 3.38
CA VAL A 156 -1.80 -1.44 3.32
C VAL A 156 -2.14 -1.14 1.87
N ALA A 157 -3.32 -0.61 1.59
CA ALA A 157 -3.64 -0.10 0.27
C ALA A 157 -3.90 1.40 0.31
N PHE A 158 -3.55 2.10 -0.77
CA PHE A 158 -3.81 3.52 -0.92
C PHE A 158 -4.18 3.86 -2.36
N ALA A 159 -5.02 4.88 -2.52
CA ALA A 159 -5.43 5.36 -3.82
C ALA A 159 -4.26 6.05 -4.53
N GLN A 160 -4.14 5.80 -5.84
CA GLN A 160 -3.07 6.34 -6.68
C GLN A 160 -3.40 7.72 -7.28
N ASP A 161 -4.65 8.16 -7.13
CA ASP A 161 -5.19 9.41 -7.69
C ASP A 161 -4.85 10.67 -6.88
N GLY A 162 -4.10 10.53 -5.78
CA GLY A 162 -3.76 11.65 -4.89
C GLY A 162 -4.88 12.07 -3.92
N SER A 163 -6.01 11.35 -3.89
CA SER A 163 -7.14 11.62 -2.99
C SER A 163 -6.84 11.39 -1.50
N ARG A 164 -5.68 10.80 -1.18
CA ARG A 164 -5.25 10.42 0.18
C ARG A 164 -6.16 9.40 0.86
N ARG A 165 -6.93 8.63 0.08
CA ARG A 165 -7.70 7.48 0.59
C ARG A 165 -6.79 6.29 0.87
N TYR A 166 -7.01 5.63 2.00
CA TYR A 166 -6.24 4.47 2.45
C TYR A 166 -7.15 3.39 3.03
N TRP A 167 -6.70 2.14 2.92
CA TRP A 167 -7.36 0.96 3.45
C TRP A 167 -6.36 0.17 4.29
N GLY A 168 -6.79 -0.24 5.49
CA GLY A 168 -5.92 -0.87 6.49
C GLY A 168 -5.36 0.14 7.51
N PRO A 169 -4.26 -0.20 8.21
CA PRO A 169 -3.43 -1.38 8.01
C PRO A 169 -4.16 -2.68 8.38
N TYR A 170 -4.00 -3.69 7.55
CA TYR A 170 -4.50 -5.04 7.80
C TYR A 170 -3.36 -5.90 8.30
N VAL A 171 -3.51 -6.46 9.50
CA VAL A 171 -2.53 -7.36 10.10
C VAL A 171 -3.06 -8.78 9.97
N VAL A 172 -2.41 -9.58 9.12
CA VAL A 172 -2.84 -10.94 8.80
C VAL A 172 -3.00 -11.75 10.08
N GLY A 173 -4.18 -12.37 10.26
CA GLY A 173 -4.46 -13.18 11.45
C GLY A 173 -4.71 -12.42 12.75
N GLU A 174 -4.71 -11.08 12.71
CA GLU A 174 -4.97 -10.23 13.87
C GLU A 174 -6.12 -9.25 13.62
N THR A 175 -6.27 -8.75 12.39
CA THR A 175 -7.45 -7.99 11.94
C THR A 175 -8.49 -8.90 11.28
N PRO A 176 -9.80 -8.55 11.27
CA PRO A 176 -10.85 -9.37 10.67
C PRO A 176 -10.67 -9.63 9.17
N VAL A 177 -10.00 -8.71 8.48
CA VAL A 177 -9.58 -8.83 7.08
C VAL A 177 -8.04 -8.67 7.02
N PRO A 178 -7.33 -9.35 6.10
CA PRO A 178 -7.85 -10.34 5.15
C PRO A 178 -8.42 -11.59 5.83
N ALA A 179 -9.46 -12.17 5.25
CA ALA A 179 -10.13 -13.35 5.77
C ALA A 179 -9.37 -14.63 5.37
N TRP A 180 -9.27 -15.59 6.29
CA TRP A 180 -8.63 -16.88 6.01
C TRP A 180 -9.61 -17.85 5.33
N ASN A 181 -9.27 -18.32 4.13
CA ASN A 181 -9.93 -19.44 3.46
C ASN A 181 -9.10 -20.71 3.65
N SER A 182 -9.50 -21.56 4.61
CA SER A 182 -8.77 -22.79 4.96
C SER A 182 -8.80 -23.85 3.87
N GLN A 183 -9.86 -23.92 3.05
CA GLN A 183 -10.00 -24.91 1.98
C GLN A 183 -8.99 -24.65 0.86
N ARG A 184 -8.78 -23.37 0.52
CA ARG A 184 -7.84 -22.96 -0.54
C ARG A 184 -6.45 -22.62 -0.03
N LYS A 185 -6.27 -22.52 1.29
CA LYS A 185 -5.06 -21.97 1.92
C LYS A 185 -4.73 -20.58 1.38
N GLU A 186 -5.75 -19.74 1.30
CA GLU A 186 -5.69 -18.39 0.74
C GLU A 186 -6.15 -17.36 1.77
N TRP A 187 -5.47 -16.23 1.79
CA TRP A 187 -5.91 -15.00 2.43
C TRP A 187 -6.69 -14.17 1.44
N TRP A 188 -7.91 -13.76 1.79
CA TRP A 188 -8.78 -12.97 0.91
C TRP A 188 -8.87 -11.54 1.42
N LEU A 189 -8.38 -10.60 0.63
CA LEU A 189 -8.55 -9.16 0.84
C LEU A 189 -9.52 -8.63 -0.21
N ILE A 190 -10.59 -7.99 0.23
CA ILE A 190 -11.55 -7.31 -0.64
C ILE A 190 -11.55 -5.85 -0.19
N LEU A 191 -11.22 -4.94 -1.10
CA LEU A 191 -11.32 -3.50 -0.86
C LEU A 191 -12.63 -3.00 -1.44
N ASP A 192 -13.41 -2.29 -0.64
CA ASP A 192 -14.68 -1.69 -1.02
C ASP A 192 -14.64 -0.16 -0.90
N GLN A 193 -15.70 0.50 -1.37
CA GLN A 193 -15.85 1.97 -1.47
C GLN A 193 -15.97 2.69 -0.11
N GLU A 194 -15.57 2.06 1.00
CA GLU A 194 -15.89 2.35 2.41
C GLU A 194 -17.05 1.51 2.94
N VAL A 195 -16.71 0.80 4.03
CA VAL A 195 -17.62 0.20 5.00
C VAL A 195 -18.33 1.35 5.73
N LYS A 196 -19.65 1.41 5.56
CA LYS A 196 -20.55 2.35 6.23
C LYS A 196 -20.69 2.04 7.72
#